data_AF-A0A7S0JCN2-F1
#
_entry.id   AF-A0A7S0JCN2-F1
#
_cell.length_a   1.000
_cell.length_b   1.000
_cell.length_c   1.000
_cell.angle_alpha   90.00
_cell.angle_beta   90.00
_cell.angle_gamma   90.00
#
_symmetry.space_group_name_H-M   'P 1'
#
loop_
_entity.id
_entity.type
_entity.pdbx_description
1 polymer ?
#
loop_
_entity_poly.entity_id
_entity_poly.type
_entity_poly.pdbx_seq_one_letter_code
_entity_poly.pdbx_strand_id
1 'polypeptide(L)'
;TRIGAAGASLSGGQKQRVALARALVRDPALLLLDEATSALDPESEKLVEAALARTAEHRTVLFTTHKVAQARSADRIVVLAHGKIVEDGTHDELLKLGGAYSQLLQAGSVNEDEATGIVDMATGIAAQAESDSAAVGAADSHHH
;
A
#
# COMPACT_ATOMS: atom_id res chain seq x y z
N THR A 1 34.52 -3.20 -7.61
CA THR A 1 34.23 -4.48 -8.29
C THR A 1 33.61 -4.20 -9.64
N ARG A 2 34.13 -4.76 -10.75
CA ARG A 2 33.51 -4.61 -12.08
C ARG A 2 32.29 -5.55 -12.15
N ILE A 3 31.12 -4.97 -12.37
CA ILE A 3 29.87 -5.71 -12.56
C ILE A 3 29.73 -5.96 -14.07
N GLY A 4 29.58 -7.23 -14.48
CA GLY A 4 29.45 -7.59 -15.90
C GLY A 4 28.23 -6.94 -16.59
N ALA A 5 28.13 -7.09 -17.91
CA ALA A 5 27.03 -6.51 -18.70
C ALA A 5 25.65 -6.82 -18.06
N ALA A 6 24.82 -5.79 -17.94
CA ALA A 6 23.48 -5.84 -17.34
C ALA A 6 23.39 -6.34 -15.87
N GLY A 7 24.48 -6.33 -15.09
CA GLY A 7 24.40 -6.74 -13.69
C GLY A 7 24.33 -8.26 -13.49
N ALA A 8 24.79 -9.05 -14.46
CA ALA A 8 24.66 -10.52 -14.47
C ALA A 8 25.24 -11.24 -13.23
N SER A 9 26.11 -10.59 -12.45
CA SER A 9 26.70 -11.14 -11.22
C SER A 9 25.98 -10.73 -9.92
N LEU A 10 24.82 -10.05 -10.00
CA LEU A 10 24.06 -9.59 -8.83
C LEU A 10 22.76 -10.39 -8.63
N SER A 11 22.45 -10.74 -7.39
CA SER A 11 21.13 -11.28 -7.02
C SER A 11 20.01 -10.25 -7.24
N GLY A 12 18.75 -10.69 -7.28
CA GLY A 12 17.58 -9.80 -7.41
C GLY A 12 17.59 -8.68 -6.37
N GLY A 13 17.75 -9.01 -5.08
CA GLY A 13 17.84 -8.03 -4.00
C GLY A 13 19.05 -7.10 -4.10
N GLN A 14 20.20 -7.56 -4.65
CA GLN A 14 21.33 -6.66 -4.91
C GLN A 14 21.03 -5.64 -6.01
N LYS A 15 20.36 -6.06 -7.10
CA LYS A 15 19.92 -5.14 -8.16
C LYS A 15 18.92 -4.11 -7.64
N GLN A 16 17.98 -4.55 -6.80
CA GLN A 16 16.96 -3.68 -6.20
C GLN A 16 17.59 -2.64 -5.26
N ARG A 17 18.52 -3.04 -4.39
CA ARG A 17 19.27 -2.12 -3.53
C ARG A 17 20.06 -1.07 -4.32
N VAL A 18 20.71 -1.45 -5.42
CA VAL A 18 21.43 -0.50 -6.29
C VAL A 18 20.46 0.46 -6.98
N ALA A 19 19.31 -0.02 -7.45
CA ALA A 19 18.30 0.82 -8.08
C ALA A 19 17.71 1.84 -7.09
N LEU A 20 17.37 1.39 -5.88
CA LEU A 20 16.89 2.24 -4.80
C LEU A 20 17.94 3.30 -4.40
N ALA A 21 19.18 2.88 -4.17
CA ALA A 21 20.27 3.80 -3.85
C ALA A 21 20.44 4.88 -4.94
N ARG A 22 20.36 4.50 -6.21
CA ARG A 22 20.42 5.43 -7.35
C ARG A 22 19.25 6.40 -7.37
N ALA A 23 18.04 5.94 -7.01
CA ALA A 23 16.86 6.79 -6.93
C ALA A 23 17.00 7.82 -5.80
N LEU A 24 17.49 7.40 -4.62
CA LEU A 24 17.72 8.28 -3.47
C LEU A 24 18.82 9.32 -3.73
N VAL A 25 19.94 8.92 -4.34
CA VAL A 25 21.06 9.83 -4.67
C VAL A 25 20.67 10.93 -5.66
N ARG A 26 19.69 10.69 -6.54
CA ARG A 26 19.21 11.69 -7.50
C ARG A 26 18.39 12.81 -6.87
N ASP A 27 18.05 12.68 -5.60
CA ASP A 27 17.25 13.62 -4.83
C ASP A 27 15.96 14.12 -5.53
N PRO A 28 15.09 13.22 -6.04
CA PRO A 28 13.87 13.65 -6.72
C PRO A 28 12.87 14.29 -5.74
N ALA A 29 12.05 15.23 -6.22
CA ALA A 29 10.94 15.81 -5.45
C ALA A 29 9.78 14.82 -5.21
N LEU A 30 9.62 13.83 -6.10
CA LEU A 30 8.66 12.74 -5.99
C LEU A 30 9.38 11.41 -6.20
N LEU A 31 9.31 10.53 -5.20
CA LEU A 31 9.86 9.17 -5.25
C LEU A 31 8.71 8.17 -5.39
N LEU A 32 8.73 7.40 -6.49
CA LEU A 32 7.77 6.33 -6.77
C LEU A 32 8.45 4.97 -6.59
N LEU A 33 7.87 4.08 -5.80
CA LEU A 33 8.42 2.76 -5.51
C LEU A 33 7.37 1.68 -5.73
N ASP A 34 7.69 0.73 -6.59
CA ASP A 34 6.84 -0.44 -6.81
C ASP A 34 7.44 -1.64 -6.08
N GLU A 35 6.83 -2.02 -4.96
CA GLU A 35 7.25 -3.12 -4.08
C GLU A 35 8.76 -3.20 -3.83
N ALA A 36 9.40 -2.05 -3.57
CA ALA A 36 10.85 -1.91 -3.61
C ALA A 36 11.63 -2.71 -2.54
N THR A 37 10.92 -3.38 -1.60
CA THR A 37 11.52 -4.23 -0.56
C THR A 37 11.20 -5.72 -0.70
N SER A 38 10.46 -6.14 -1.74
CA SER A 38 9.99 -7.54 -1.86
C SER A 38 11.12 -8.58 -2.00
N ALA A 39 12.25 -8.24 -2.63
CA ALA A 39 13.39 -9.16 -2.79
C ALA A 39 14.52 -8.94 -1.77
N LEU A 40 14.24 -8.21 -0.67
CA LEU A 40 15.20 -7.94 0.40
C LEU A 40 15.00 -8.92 1.57
N ASP A 41 16.09 -9.22 2.27
CA ASP A 41 16.03 -9.90 3.56
C ASP A 41 15.47 -8.97 4.66
N PRO A 42 14.97 -9.50 5.79
CA PRO A 42 14.31 -8.71 6.82
C PRO A 42 15.17 -7.60 7.45
N GLU A 43 16.50 -7.76 7.49
CA GLU A 43 17.40 -6.73 8.02
C GLU A 43 17.55 -5.59 7.00
N SER A 44 17.80 -5.94 5.74
CA SER A 44 17.87 -4.97 4.63
C SER A 44 16.55 -4.20 4.48
N GLU A 45 15.40 -4.85 4.68
CA GLU A 45 14.08 -4.20 4.59
C GLU A 45 13.93 -3.10 5.64
N LYS A 46 14.24 -3.38 6.92
CA LYS A 46 14.19 -2.37 8.00
C LYS A 46 15.09 -1.16 7.71
N LEU A 47 16.27 -1.40 7.14
CA LEU A 47 17.18 -0.32 6.76
C LEU A 47 16.59 0.56 5.65
N VAL A 48 15.93 -0.06 4.67
CA VAL A 48 15.24 0.65 3.59
C VAL A 48 14.06 1.44 4.14
N GLU A 49 13.21 0.85 4.96
CA GLU A 49 12.06 1.53 5.58
C GLU A 49 12.50 2.76 6.38
N ALA A 50 13.53 2.62 7.21
CA ALA A 50 14.08 3.75 7.95
C ALA A 50 14.65 4.84 7.01
N ALA A 51 15.24 4.46 5.88
CA ALA A 51 15.70 5.41 4.89
C ALA A 51 14.54 6.12 4.18
N LEU A 52 13.47 5.41 3.85
CA LEU A 52 12.26 5.99 3.23
C LEU A 52 11.55 6.96 4.17
N ALA A 53 11.44 6.62 5.46
CA ALA A 53 10.87 7.52 6.47
C ALA A 53 11.63 8.86 6.53
N ARG A 54 12.97 8.83 6.63
CA ARG A 54 13.80 10.05 6.60
C ARG A 54 13.70 10.79 5.26
N THR A 55 13.58 10.05 4.17
CA THR A 55 13.49 10.59 2.82
C THR A 55 12.19 11.37 2.62
N ALA A 56 11.09 10.89 3.22
CA ALA A 56 9.76 11.50 3.16
C ALA A 56 9.66 12.83 3.91
N GLU A 57 10.53 13.09 4.90
CA GLU A 57 10.57 14.39 5.61
C GLU A 57 10.85 15.59 4.68
N HIS A 58 11.44 15.35 3.50
CA HIS A 58 11.88 16.40 2.59
C HIS A 58 11.28 16.29 1.18
N ARG A 59 10.47 15.26 0.91
CA ARG A 59 9.88 15.01 -0.42
C ARG A 59 8.63 14.16 -0.33
N THR A 60 7.86 14.10 -1.42
CA THR A 60 6.74 13.15 -1.51
C THR A 60 7.25 11.76 -1.88
N VAL A 61 6.86 10.75 -1.11
CA VAL A 61 7.13 9.34 -1.40
C VAL A 61 5.80 8.63 -1.61
N LEU A 62 5.62 7.98 -2.75
CA LEU A 62 4.50 7.10 -3.05
C LEU A 62 5.04 5.70 -3.30
N PHE A 63 4.54 4.73 -2.55
CA PHE A 63 4.97 3.35 -2.69
C PHE A 63 3.78 2.38 -2.67
N THR A 64 3.94 1.26 -3.36
CA THR A 64 3.03 0.11 -3.31
C THR A 64 3.63 -0.97 -2.41
N THR A 65 2.79 -1.69 -1.68
CA THR A 65 3.23 -2.81 -0.84
C THR A 65 2.11 -3.80 -0.63
N HIS A 66 2.44 -5.09 -0.61
CA HIS A 66 1.58 -6.15 -0.10
C HIS A 66 1.76 -6.35 1.42
N LYS A 67 2.75 -5.70 2.04
CA LYS A 67 3.05 -5.83 3.48
C LYS A 67 2.34 -4.74 4.26
N VAL A 68 1.26 -5.11 4.93
CA VAL A 68 0.43 -4.15 5.68
C VAL A 68 1.19 -3.46 6.81
N ALA A 69 2.18 -4.13 7.40
CA ALA A 69 3.07 -3.52 8.39
C ALA A 69 3.88 -2.33 7.84
N GLN A 70 4.26 -2.37 6.55
CA GLN A 70 4.95 -1.27 5.88
C GLN A 70 3.98 -0.12 5.57
N ALA A 71 2.75 -0.44 5.15
CA ALA A 71 1.71 0.56 4.88
C ALA A 71 1.40 1.43 6.11
N ARG A 72 1.50 0.89 7.33
CA ARG A 72 1.29 1.63 8.60
C ARG A 72 2.23 2.84 8.77
N SER A 73 3.40 2.83 8.13
CA SER A 73 4.35 3.95 8.22
C SER A 73 3.99 5.15 7.34
N ALA A 74 2.99 5.02 6.47
CA ALA A 74 2.58 6.08 5.56
C ALA A 74 1.68 7.11 6.26
N ASP A 75 1.84 8.38 5.88
CA ASP A 75 0.97 9.48 6.33
C ASP A 75 -0.46 9.36 5.77
N ARG A 76 -0.60 8.69 4.62
CA ARG A 76 -1.88 8.44 3.93
C ARG A 76 -1.82 7.09 3.23
N ILE A 77 -2.87 6.30 3.39
CA ILE A 77 -3.03 4.96 2.82
C ILE A 77 -4.21 5.01 1.85
N VAL A 78 -4.00 4.47 0.65
CA VAL A 78 -5.05 4.32 -0.37
C VAL A 78 -5.18 2.84 -0.70
N VAL A 79 -6.36 2.28 -0.47
CA VAL A 79 -6.66 0.89 -0.82
C VAL A 79 -7.34 0.86 -2.18
N LEU A 80 -6.79 0.04 -3.07
CA LEU A 80 -7.31 -0.16 -4.42
C LEU A 80 -7.95 -1.55 -4.53
N ALA A 81 -9.15 -1.61 -5.10
CA ALA A 81 -9.81 -2.85 -5.50
C ALA A 81 -10.43 -2.67 -6.89
N HIS A 82 -10.21 -3.63 -7.80
CA HIS A 82 -10.76 -3.61 -9.17
C HIS A 82 -10.53 -2.29 -9.92
N GLY A 83 -9.35 -1.68 -9.73
CA GLY A 83 -8.98 -0.41 -10.35
C GLY A 83 -9.69 0.82 -9.77
N LYS A 84 -10.39 0.70 -8.64
CA LYS A 84 -11.04 1.80 -7.93
C LYS A 84 -10.43 1.99 -6.55
N ILE A 85 -10.42 3.24 -6.07
CA ILE A 85 -10.12 3.54 -4.68
C ILE A 85 -11.34 3.15 -3.85
N VAL A 86 -11.15 2.20 -2.94
CA VAL A 86 -12.21 1.75 -2.02
C VAL A 86 -12.07 2.37 -0.64
N GLU A 87 -10.85 2.69 -0.23
CA GLU A 87 -10.56 3.38 1.03
C GLU A 87 -9.40 4.36 0.88
N ASP A 88 -9.45 5.43 1.66
CA ASP A 88 -8.47 6.50 1.66
C ASP A 88 -8.45 7.17 3.05
N GLY A 89 -7.29 7.18 3.69
CA GLY A 89 -7.13 7.81 5.00
C GLY A 89 -5.85 7.42 5.72
N THR A 90 -5.74 7.83 6.97
CA THR A 90 -4.66 7.40 7.88
C THR A 90 -4.91 5.97 8.39
N HIS A 91 -3.85 5.32 8.88
CA HIS A 91 -3.96 3.99 9.51
C HIS A 91 -5.09 3.92 10.56
N ASP A 92 -5.18 4.92 11.44
CA ASP A 92 -6.15 4.94 12.53
C ASP A 92 -7.60 5.17 12.05
N GLU A 93 -7.78 5.97 10.99
CA GLU A 93 -9.10 6.18 10.38
C GLU A 93 -9.59 4.91 9.69
N LEU A 94 -8.72 4.29 8.89
CA LEU A 94 -9.05 3.05 8.17
C LEU A 94 -9.28 1.87 9.13
N LEU A 95 -8.53 1.81 10.23
CA LEU A 95 -8.77 0.83 11.30
C LEU A 95 -10.17 0.96 11.89
N LYS A 96 -10.63 2.19 12.18
CA LYS A 96 -11.95 2.46 12.74
C LYS A 96 -13.09 2.16 11.76
N LEU A 97 -12.85 2.37 10.47
CA LEU A 97 -13.79 2.02 9.39
C LEU A 97 -14.07 0.51 9.36
N GLY A 98 -13.09 -0.32 9.73
CA GLY A 98 -13.28 -1.78 9.77
C GLY A 98 -13.46 -2.42 8.39
N GLY A 99 -13.07 -1.72 7.32
CA GLY A 99 -13.23 -2.15 5.94
C GLY A 99 -12.12 -3.08 5.43
N ALA A 100 -11.87 -3.05 4.12
CA ALA A 100 -10.84 -3.78 3.40
C ALA A 100 -9.45 -3.62 4.05
N TYR A 101 -9.05 -2.43 4.49
CA TYR A 101 -7.75 -2.24 5.14
C TYR A 101 -7.63 -3.05 6.44
N SER A 102 -8.65 -3.01 7.30
CA SER A 102 -8.69 -3.77 8.56
C SER A 102 -8.73 -5.28 8.31
N GLN A 103 -9.39 -5.71 7.25
CA GLN A 103 -9.41 -7.12 6.88
C GLN A 103 -8.05 -7.58 6.33
N LEU A 104 -7.37 -6.75 5.53
CA LEU A 104 -5.99 -7.00 5.09
C LEU A 104 -5.04 -7.09 6.28
N LEU A 105 -5.20 -6.27 7.32
CA LEU A 105 -4.43 -6.38 8.57
C LEU A 105 -4.63 -7.73 9.26
N GLN A 106 -5.88 -8.21 9.32
CA GLN A 106 -6.19 -9.52 9.92
C GLN A 106 -5.65 -10.68 9.07
N ALA A 107 -5.76 -10.56 7.74
CA ALA A 107 -5.28 -11.53 6.77
C ALA A 107 -3.76 -11.56 6.63
N GLY A 108 -3.08 -10.42 6.77
CA GLY A 108 -1.61 -10.35 6.75
C GLY A 108 -0.96 -11.09 7.93
N SER A 109 -1.76 -11.53 8.90
CA SER A 109 -1.35 -12.45 9.97
C SER A 109 -1.47 -13.94 9.54
N VAL A 110 -2.11 -14.22 8.41
CA VAL A 110 -2.49 -15.53 7.87
C VAL A 110 -2.40 -15.54 6.33
N ASN A 111 -1.23 -15.87 5.77
CA ASN A 111 -0.93 -16.15 4.35
C ASN A 111 -1.37 -15.13 3.26
N GLU A 112 -0.41 -14.77 2.41
CA GLU A 112 -0.48 -13.71 1.39
C GLU A 112 -1.50 -13.96 0.25
N ASP A 113 -1.85 -15.22 -0.04
CA ASP A 113 -2.81 -15.58 -1.09
C ASP A 113 -4.28 -15.29 -0.70
N GLU A 114 -4.62 -15.24 0.59
CA GLU A 114 -6.00 -14.99 1.04
C GLU A 114 -6.37 -13.50 0.98
N ALA A 115 -5.38 -12.61 1.06
CA ALA A 115 -5.57 -11.16 1.07
C ALA A 115 -6.32 -10.64 -0.16
N THR A 116 -6.08 -11.21 -1.35
CA THR A 116 -6.73 -10.79 -2.60
C THR A 116 -8.23 -11.10 -2.60
N GLY A 117 -8.64 -12.27 -2.10
CA GLY A 117 -10.05 -12.64 -2.01
C GLY A 117 -10.82 -11.83 -0.96
N ILE A 118 -10.12 -11.38 0.07
CA ILE A 118 -10.69 -10.60 1.17
C ILE A 118 -11.02 -9.17 0.74
N VAL A 119 -10.16 -8.52 -0.05
CA VAL A 119 -10.45 -7.19 -0.61
C VAL A 119 -11.72 -7.25 -1.49
N ASP A 120 -11.90 -8.34 -2.24
CA ASP A 120 -13.09 -8.54 -3.08
C ASP A 120 -14.38 -8.62 -2.25
N MET A 121 -14.34 -9.39 -1.16
CA MET A 121 -15.46 -9.52 -0.21
C MET A 121 -15.77 -8.20 0.51
N ALA A 122 -14.75 -7.46 0.95
CA ALA A 122 -14.91 -6.15 1.58
C ALA A 122 -15.55 -5.12 0.64
N THR A 123 -15.16 -5.14 -0.64
CA THR A 123 -15.75 -4.28 -1.67
C THR A 123 -17.24 -4.58 -1.88
N GLY A 124 -17.63 -5.86 -1.79
CA GLY A 124 -19.03 -6.29 -1.86
C GLY A 124 -19.89 -5.80 -0.68
N ILE A 125 -19.34 -5.76 0.53
CA ILE A 125 -20.04 -5.29 1.73
C ILE A 125 -20.22 -3.76 1.70
N ALA A 126 -19.18 -3.01 1.30
CA ALA A 126 -19.26 -1.56 1.14
C ALA A 126 -20.27 -1.14 0.07
N ALA A 127 -20.32 -1.85 -1.07
CA ALA A 127 -21.29 -1.59 -2.13
C ALA A 127 -22.76 -1.84 -1.70
N GLN A 128 -23.02 -2.78 -0.79
CA GLN A 128 -24.35 -2.98 -0.22
C GLN A 128 -24.77 -1.84 0.73
N ALA A 129 -23.85 -1.32 1.54
CA ALA A 129 -24.13 -0.21 2.45
C ALA A 129 -24.46 1.11 1.71
N GLU A 130 -23.81 1.37 0.58
CA GLU A 130 -24.16 2.53 -0.28
C GLU A 130 -25.55 2.36 -0.92
N SER A 131 -25.95 1.13 -1.27
CA SER A 131 -27.28 0.87 -1.84
C SER A 131 -28.42 1.01 -0.84
N ASP A 132 -28.22 0.63 0.44
CA ASP A 132 -29.20 0.80 1.51
C ASP A 132 -29.35 2.28 1.92
N SER A 133 -28.27 3.06 1.93
CA SER A 133 -28.33 4.50 2.21
C SER A 133 -29.07 5.29 1.13
N ALA A 134 -29.02 4.84 -0.13
CA ALA A 134 -29.75 5.48 -1.24
C ALA A 134 -31.26 5.16 -1.23
N ALA A 135 -31.67 4.00 -0.68
CA ALA A 135 -33.06 3.59 -0.60
C ALA A 135 -33.86 4.36 0.48
N VAL A 136 -33.21 4.79 1.57
CA VAL A 136 -33.87 5.54 2.67
C VAL A 136 -34.21 6.99 2.26
N GLY A 137 -33.51 7.57 1.28
CA GLY A 137 -33.74 8.96 0.82
C GLY A 137 -34.93 9.15 -0.13
N ALA A 138 -35.52 8.08 -0.67
CA ALA A 138 -36.59 8.17 -1.68
C ALA A 138 -38.01 8.23 -1.08
N ALA A 139 -38.17 8.08 0.24
CA ALA A 139 -39.48 7.95 0.87
C ALA A 139 -40.13 9.27 1.34
N ASP A 140 -39.44 10.42 1.28
CA ASP A 140 -39.89 11.66 1.95
C ASP A 140 -40.35 12.80 1.00
N SER A 141 -40.97 12.49 -0.15
CA SER A 141 -41.35 13.51 -1.14
C SER A 141 -42.76 13.39 -1.74
N HIS A 142 -43.76 12.90 -0.99
CA HIS A 142 -45.18 13.02 -1.39
C HIS A 142 -46.08 13.38 -0.20
N HIS A 143 -46.02 14.63 0.23
CA HIS A 143 -47.17 15.28 0.89
C HIS A 143 -47.14 16.80 0.71
N HIS A 144 -47.69 17.28 -0.42
CA HIS A 144 -48.58 18.45 -0.50
C HIS A 144 -49.29 18.48 -1.86
#